data_AF-C0QC15-F1
#
_entry.id   AF-C0QC15-F1
#
_cell.length_a   1.000
_cell.length_b   1.000
_cell.length_c   1.000
_cell.angle_alpha   90.00
_cell.angle_beta   90.00
_cell.angle_gamma   90.00
#
_symmetry.space_group_name_H-M   'P 1'
#
loop_
_entity.id
_entity.type
_entity.pdbx_description
1 polymer ?
#
loop_
_entity_poly.entity_id
_entity_poly.type
_entity_poly.pdbx_seq_one_letter_code
_entity_poly.pdbx_strand_id
1 'polypeptide(L)'
;MPYCGGPLHFSNYQRKPRGGPPELQEVFEIRFSLCCGREGCRRRTTPPSVRFWGRRVYWAPVVLLVTALRQGKNPAITLERLKGLCDVWRSTVNRWKDYFLKIFPKEWSRHPLSGHIMLQTSDCLLHDLLARFSQRASSPEAALTSCLQELALGP
;
A
#
# COMPACT_ATOMS: atom_id res chain seq x y z
N MET A 1 9.44 -13.16 7.67
CA MET A 1 10.52 -14.10 8.02
C MET A 1 11.11 -14.75 6.77
N PRO A 2 12.42 -15.04 6.74
CA PRO A 2 13.04 -15.83 5.67
C PRO A 2 12.44 -17.25 5.66
N TYR A 3 11.98 -17.70 4.48
CA TYR A 3 11.37 -19.03 4.31
C TYR A 3 12.27 -20.17 4.81
N CYS A 4 13.57 -20.00 4.65
CA CYS A 4 14.63 -20.98 4.86
C CYS A 4 15.34 -20.83 6.23
N GLY A 5 14.96 -19.85 7.05
CA GLY A 5 15.68 -19.45 8.26
C GLY A 5 17.12 -18.95 8.04
N GLY A 6 17.60 -18.89 6.79
CA GLY A 6 18.96 -18.46 6.46
C GLY A 6 19.14 -16.93 6.48
N PRO A 7 20.39 -16.43 6.38
CA PRO A 7 20.68 -15.01 6.37
C PRO A 7 19.97 -14.31 5.20
N LEU A 8 19.67 -13.03 5.36
CA LEU A 8 19.04 -12.20 4.35
C LEU A 8 20.08 -11.25 3.76
N HIS A 9 20.24 -11.27 2.43
CA HIS A 9 21.12 -10.37 1.70
C HIS A 9 20.32 -9.28 0.99
N PHE A 10 20.88 -8.08 0.89
CA PHE A 10 20.32 -7.01 0.07
C PHE A 10 20.22 -7.47 -1.39
N SER A 11 19.04 -7.31 -1.98
CA SER A 11 18.77 -7.72 -3.37
C SER A 11 17.73 -6.79 -3.99
N ASN A 12 18.03 -5.49 -3.95
CA ASN A 12 17.22 -4.45 -4.59
C ASN A 12 17.15 -4.70 -6.10
N TYR A 13 16.03 -4.32 -6.72
CA TYR A 13 15.84 -4.49 -8.16
C TYR A 13 15.00 -3.37 -8.75
N GLN A 14 15.21 -3.10 -10.03
CA GLN A 14 14.43 -2.11 -10.76
C GLN A 14 12.97 -2.55 -10.93
N ARG A 15 12.06 -1.64 -10.65
CA ARG A 15 10.62 -1.79 -10.78
C ARG A 15 9.97 -0.42 -10.90
N LYS A 16 9.64 0.01 -12.12
CA LYS A 16 8.87 1.24 -12.33
C LYS A 16 7.49 1.15 -11.66
N PRO A 17 7.16 2.02 -10.69
CA PRO A 17 5.85 2.03 -10.05
C PRO A 17 4.79 2.54 -11.02
N ARG A 18 3.64 1.85 -11.06
CA ARG A 18 2.50 2.25 -11.89
C ARG A 18 1.60 3.25 -11.18
N GLY A 19 1.04 4.17 -11.96
CA GLY A 19 0.02 5.13 -11.55
C GLY A 19 0.48 6.30 -10.71
N GLY A 20 1.78 6.41 -10.42
CA GLY A 20 2.36 7.61 -9.83
C GLY A 20 2.43 8.77 -10.84
N PRO A 21 2.74 10.00 -10.37
CA PRO A 21 2.94 11.15 -11.24
C PRO A 21 4.08 10.90 -12.24
N PRO A 22 4.04 11.54 -13.42
CA PRO A 22 5.09 11.36 -14.42
C PRO A 22 6.46 11.87 -13.94
N GLU A 23 6.51 12.81 -13.01
CA GLU A 23 7.72 13.39 -12.42
C GLU A 23 8.31 12.55 -11.27
N LEU A 24 7.85 11.30 -11.10
CA LEU A 24 8.37 10.45 -10.04
C LEU A 24 9.86 10.14 -10.27
N GLN A 25 10.70 10.54 -9.31
CA GLN A 25 12.15 10.37 -9.39
C GLN A 25 12.56 8.90 -9.56
N GLU A 26 13.66 8.67 -10.27
CA GLU A 26 14.23 7.33 -10.54
C GLU A 26 14.47 6.49 -9.27
N VAL A 27 14.72 7.15 -8.13
CA VAL A 27 14.87 6.48 -6.83
C VAL A 27 13.63 5.66 -6.43
N PHE A 28 12.44 6.05 -6.89
CA PHE A 28 11.20 5.30 -6.68
C PHE A 28 11.05 4.10 -7.64
N GLU A 29 11.88 4.02 -8.68
CA GLU A 29 11.97 2.84 -9.55
C GLU A 29 12.84 1.73 -8.93
N ILE A 30 13.42 1.95 -7.75
CA ILE A 30 14.15 0.90 -7.03
C ILE A 30 13.25 0.28 -5.97
N ARG A 31 13.00 -1.02 -6.12
CA ARG A 31 12.30 -1.81 -5.12
C ARG A 31 13.28 -2.43 -4.14
N PHE A 32 13.19 -1.99 -2.90
CA PHE A 32 13.97 -2.54 -1.81
C PHE A 32 13.51 -3.95 -1.46
N SER A 33 14.45 -4.89 -1.42
CA SER A 33 14.14 -6.30 -1.22
C SER A 33 15.32 -7.06 -0.64
N LEU A 34 15.02 -8.17 0.01
CA LEU A 34 16.00 -9.10 0.55
C LEU A 34 15.84 -10.46 -0.14
N CYS A 35 16.93 -11.20 -0.31
CA CYS A 35 16.88 -12.61 -0.71
C CYS A 35 17.52 -13.51 0.35
N CYS A 36 17.04 -14.75 0.46
CA CYS A 36 17.71 -15.78 1.26
C CYS A 36 19.14 -15.99 0.73
N GLY A 37 20.11 -16.05 1.65
CA GLY A 37 21.52 -16.33 1.39
C GLY A 37 21.91 -17.79 1.58
N ARG A 38 20.97 -18.67 1.98
CA ARG A 38 21.21 -20.12 2.05
C ARG A 38 21.48 -20.66 0.66
N GLU A 39 22.50 -21.49 0.52
CA GLU A 39 22.83 -22.18 -0.72
C GLU A 39 21.58 -22.88 -1.32
N GLY A 40 21.39 -22.72 -2.63
CA GLY A 40 20.22 -23.23 -3.35
C GLY A 40 18.89 -22.48 -3.12
N CYS A 41 18.80 -21.54 -2.16
CA CYS A 41 17.58 -20.78 -1.90
C CYS A 41 17.74 -19.30 -2.29
N ARG A 42 17.02 -18.85 -3.33
CA ARG A 42 16.98 -17.43 -3.76
C ARG A 42 15.62 -16.77 -3.56
N ARG A 43 14.80 -17.33 -2.66
CA ARG A 43 13.47 -16.77 -2.35
C ARG A 43 13.61 -15.37 -1.75
N ARG A 44 12.71 -14.47 -2.16
CA ARG A 44 12.70 -13.07 -1.72
C ARG A 44 11.85 -12.88 -0.46
N THR A 45 12.34 -12.06 0.46
CA THR A 45 11.62 -11.55 1.61
C THR A 45 11.57 -10.04 1.47
N THR A 46 10.52 -9.54 0.80
CA THR A 46 10.35 -8.09 0.61
C THR A 46 9.77 -7.49 1.89
N PRO A 47 10.48 -6.57 2.56
CA PRO A 47 9.90 -5.84 3.69
C PRO A 47 8.74 -4.97 3.23
N PRO A 48 7.84 -4.56 4.14
CA PRO A 48 6.84 -3.55 3.83
C PRO A 48 7.47 -2.26 3.31
N SER A 49 6.71 -1.52 2.50
CA SER A 49 7.20 -0.33 1.83
C SER A 49 6.07 0.68 1.64
N VAL A 50 6.40 1.95 1.83
CA VAL A 50 5.53 3.08 1.45
C VAL A 50 5.63 3.42 -0.03
N ARG A 51 6.57 2.81 -0.79
CA ARG A 51 6.69 2.98 -2.26
C ARG A 51 5.82 1.99 -3.01
N PHE A 52 5.77 0.74 -2.55
CA PHE A 52 5.00 -0.34 -3.19
C PHE A 52 4.09 -1.02 -2.17
N TRP A 53 2.79 -1.12 -2.49
CA TRP A 53 1.84 -1.78 -1.61
C TRP A 53 1.96 -3.31 -1.68
N GLY A 54 2.73 -3.88 -0.75
CA GLY A 54 3.04 -5.31 -0.73
C GLY A 54 3.70 -5.74 -2.04
N ARG A 55 3.24 -6.84 -2.65
CA ARG A 55 3.79 -7.37 -3.92
C ARG A 55 3.28 -6.66 -5.19
N ARG A 56 2.44 -5.63 -5.05
CA ARG A 56 1.85 -4.92 -6.20
C ARG A 56 2.92 -4.07 -6.91
N VAL A 57 2.62 -3.76 -8.18
CA VAL A 57 3.47 -2.92 -9.05
C VAL A 57 3.06 -1.45 -9.03
N TYR A 58 1.95 -1.13 -8.37
CA TYR A 58 1.45 0.23 -8.27
C TYR A 58 2.12 0.95 -7.10
N TRP A 59 2.30 2.25 -7.28
CA TRP A 59 2.76 3.14 -6.21
C TRP A 59 1.80 3.04 -5.02
N ALA A 60 2.33 2.84 -3.80
CA ALA A 60 1.48 2.59 -2.64
C ALA A 60 0.46 3.73 -2.35
N PRO A 61 0.84 5.02 -2.46
CA PRO A 61 -0.11 6.12 -2.36
C PRO A 61 -1.30 6.02 -3.31
N VAL A 62 -1.06 5.60 -4.56
CA VAL A 62 -2.13 5.43 -5.57
C VAL A 62 -3.08 4.31 -5.18
N VAL A 63 -2.55 3.18 -4.71
CA VAL A 63 -3.38 2.07 -4.22
C VAL A 63 -4.30 2.55 -3.10
N LEU A 64 -3.75 3.35 -2.17
CA LEU A 64 -4.48 3.86 -1.02
C LEU A 64 -5.56 4.89 -1.41
N LEU A 65 -5.16 5.95 -2.13
CA LEU A 65 -6.04 7.04 -2.54
C LEU A 65 -7.17 6.54 -3.44
N VAL A 66 -6.86 5.76 -4.48
CA VAL A 66 -7.87 5.25 -5.42
C VAL A 66 -8.87 4.35 -4.70
N THR A 67 -8.41 3.52 -3.75
CA THR A 67 -9.29 2.67 -2.95
C THR A 67 -10.20 3.50 -2.05
N ALA A 68 -9.65 4.48 -1.33
CA ALA A 68 -10.40 5.35 -0.44
C ALA A 68 -11.45 6.18 -1.19
N LEU A 69 -11.07 6.77 -2.32
CA LEU A 69 -12.00 7.49 -3.20
C LEU A 69 -13.11 6.58 -3.69
N ARG A 70 -12.80 5.33 -4.04
CA ARG A 70 -13.81 4.37 -4.47
C ARG A 70 -14.76 3.95 -3.34
N GLN A 71 -14.27 3.89 -2.10
CA GLN A 71 -15.07 3.57 -0.92
C GLN A 71 -15.94 4.75 -0.45
N GLY A 72 -15.49 5.99 -0.58
CA GLY A 72 -16.22 7.20 -0.16
C GLY A 72 -17.46 7.55 -0.99
N LYS A 73 -17.82 6.72 -1.99
CA LYS A 73 -19.05 6.85 -2.82
C LYS A 73 -19.27 8.25 -3.43
N ASN A 74 -18.22 9.03 -3.68
CA ASN A 74 -18.34 10.35 -4.31
C ASN A 74 -18.72 10.20 -5.81
N PRO A 75 -19.89 10.68 -6.26
CA PRO A 75 -20.34 10.51 -7.64
C PRO A 75 -19.45 11.24 -8.66
N ALA A 76 -18.73 12.29 -8.25
CA ALA A 76 -17.82 13.05 -9.10
C ALA A 76 -16.47 12.34 -9.37
N ILE A 77 -16.19 11.24 -8.65
CA ILE A 77 -14.98 10.44 -8.82
C ILE A 77 -15.33 9.15 -9.57
N THR A 78 -15.41 9.29 -10.89
CA THR A 78 -15.69 8.17 -11.79
C THR A 78 -14.45 7.29 -11.97
N LEU A 79 -14.67 6.03 -12.35
CA LEU A 79 -13.58 5.11 -12.69
C LEU A 79 -12.78 5.58 -13.92
N GLU A 80 -13.42 6.30 -14.84
CA GLU A 80 -12.75 6.91 -16.00
C GLU A 80 -11.80 8.03 -15.55
N ARG A 81 -12.23 8.87 -14.60
CA ARG A 81 -11.36 9.90 -14.03
C ARG A 81 -10.16 9.29 -13.31
N LEU A 82 -10.37 8.24 -12.53
CA LEU A 82 -9.29 7.51 -11.86
C LEU A 82 -8.32 6.88 -12.88
N LYS A 83 -8.85 6.33 -13.99
CA LYS A 83 -8.02 5.83 -15.09
C LYS A 83 -7.20 6.95 -15.72
N GLY A 84 -7.79 8.13 -15.97
CA GLY A 84 -7.07 9.27 -16.54
C GLY A 84 -5.94 9.80 -15.64
N LEU A 85 -6.15 9.80 -14.32
CA LEU A 85 -5.16 10.32 -13.37
C LEU A 85 -4.05 9.34 -13.03
N CYS A 86 -4.36 8.04 -12.95
CA CYS A 86 -3.44 7.04 -12.40
C CYS A 86 -3.20 5.83 -13.32
N ASP A 87 -3.71 5.84 -14.55
CA ASP A 87 -3.65 4.71 -15.49
C ASP A 87 -4.08 3.36 -14.87
N VAL A 88 -5.10 3.41 -14.01
CA VAL A 88 -5.64 2.25 -13.29
C VAL A 88 -6.86 1.68 -13.99
N TRP A 89 -6.88 0.37 -14.18
CA TRP A 89 -8.03 -0.34 -14.75
C TRP A 89 -9.14 -0.54 -13.71
N ARG A 90 -10.41 -0.47 -14.15
CA ARG A 90 -11.59 -0.72 -13.31
C ARG A 90 -11.52 -2.03 -12.53
N SER A 91 -11.08 -3.11 -13.17
CA SER A 91 -10.89 -4.42 -12.53
C SER A 91 -9.85 -4.37 -11.41
N THR A 92 -8.78 -3.59 -11.58
CA THR A 92 -7.73 -3.39 -10.57
C THR A 92 -8.28 -2.61 -9.38
N VAL A 93 -9.01 -1.52 -9.63
CA VAL A 93 -9.65 -0.72 -8.57
C VAL A 93 -10.64 -1.55 -7.75
N ASN A 94 -11.49 -2.35 -8.40
CA ASN A 94 -12.44 -3.22 -7.71
C ASN A 94 -11.73 -4.29 -6.87
N ARG A 95 -10.65 -4.89 -7.39
CA ARG A 95 -9.82 -5.84 -6.62
C ARG A 95 -9.20 -5.20 -5.38
N TRP A 96 -8.75 -3.94 -5.47
CA TRP A 96 -8.21 -3.25 -4.29
C TRP A 96 -9.30 -2.94 -3.28
N LYS A 97 -10.42 -2.39 -3.73
CA LYS A 97 -11.60 -2.16 -2.88
C LYS A 97 -12.01 -3.42 -2.14
N ASP A 98 -12.16 -4.55 -2.85
CA ASP A 98 -12.56 -5.82 -2.23
C ASP A 98 -11.48 -6.37 -1.28
N TYR A 99 -10.20 -6.22 -1.61
CA TYR A 99 -9.10 -6.56 -0.71
C TYR A 99 -9.17 -5.75 0.59
N PHE A 100 -9.30 -4.43 0.51
CA PHE A 100 -9.33 -3.56 1.69
C PHE A 100 -10.62 -3.69 2.52
N LEU A 101 -11.73 -4.11 1.91
CA LEU A 101 -12.97 -4.37 2.64
C LEU A 101 -12.98 -5.75 3.31
N LYS A 102 -12.50 -6.79 2.63
CA LYS A 102 -12.75 -8.19 3.03
C LYS A 102 -11.55 -8.90 3.62
N ILE A 103 -10.35 -8.55 3.17
CA ILE A 103 -9.12 -9.30 3.47
C ILE A 103 -8.24 -8.50 4.43
N PHE A 104 -7.97 -7.24 4.10
CA PHE A 104 -7.06 -6.39 4.87
C PHE A 104 -7.45 -6.28 6.36
N PRO A 105 -8.71 -6.05 6.76
CA PRO A 105 -9.05 -5.95 8.18
C PRO A 105 -8.81 -7.25 8.94
N LYS A 106 -8.98 -8.41 8.29
CA LYS A 106 -8.73 -9.74 8.88
C LYS A 106 -7.24 -10.06 8.99
N GLU A 107 -6.46 -9.64 8.01
CA GLU A 107 -4.99 -9.76 8.07
C GLU A 107 -4.41 -8.80 9.11
N TRP A 108 -4.93 -7.57 9.15
CA TRP A 108 -4.51 -6.53 10.09
C TRP A 108 -4.88 -6.85 11.53
N SER A 109 -6.08 -7.39 11.82
CA SER A 109 -6.49 -7.70 13.19
C SER A 109 -5.56 -8.70 13.90
N ARG A 110 -4.87 -9.54 13.11
CA ARG A 110 -3.87 -10.51 13.59
C ARG A 110 -2.48 -9.90 13.78
N HIS A 111 -2.26 -8.69 13.30
CA HIS A 111 -1.00 -7.99 13.49
C HIS A 111 -0.87 -7.61 14.98
N PRO A 112 0.30 -7.78 15.61
CA PRO A 112 0.50 -7.42 17.03
C PRO A 112 0.11 -5.98 17.35
N LEU A 113 0.19 -5.10 16.34
CA LEU A 113 -0.05 -3.68 16.46
C LEU A 113 -1.47 -3.27 16.01
N SER A 114 -2.38 -4.23 15.88
CA SER A 114 -3.75 -3.99 15.40
C SER A 114 -4.61 -3.16 16.35
N GLY A 115 -4.20 -3.02 17.62
CA GLY A 115 -4.87 -2.16 18.61
C GLY A 115 -4.65 -0.66 18.38
N HIS A 116 -3.61 -0.26 17.64
CA HIS A 116 -3.27 1.15 17.44
C HIS A 116 -4.15 1.83 16.38
N ILE A 117 -4.59 1.06 15.39
CA ILE A 117 -5.58 1.50 14.43
C ILE A 117 -6.84 0.71 14.72
N MET A 118 -7.88 1.35 15.27
CA MET A 118 -9.22 0.76 15.39
C MET A 118 -9.83 0.52 13.99
N LEU A 119 -9.30 -0.48 13.27
CA LEU A 119 -9.88 -1.16 12.12
C LEU A 119 -10.73 -2.36 12.60
N GLN A 120 -11.07 -2.39 13.89
CA GLN A 120 -11.73 -3.49 14.60
C GLN A 120 -13.16 -3.77 14.10
N THR A 121 -13.69 -2.97 13.18
CA THR A 121 -14.99 -3.19 12.56
C THR A 121 -14.85 -3.29 11.05
N SER A 122 -15.61 -4.20 10.45
CA SER A 122 -15.83 -4.35 9.00
C SER A 122 -16.32 -3.08 8.30
N ASP A 123 -16.62 -2.03 9.08
CA ASP A 123 -17.17 -0.76 8.63
C ASP A 123 -16.13 0.36 8.53
N CYS A 124 -14.88 0.15 8.98
CA CYS A 124 -13.85 1.17 8.85
C CYS A 124 -13.34 1.22 7.40
N LEU A 125 -13.83 2.18 6.63
CA LEU A 125 -13.36 2.40 5.26
C LEU A 125 -11.99 3.08 5.31
N LEU A 126 -11.15 2.75 4.33
CA LEU A 126 -9.88 3.44 4.09
C LEU A 126 -10.10 4.94 3.83
N HIS A 127 -11.29 5.28 3.32
CA HIS A 127 -11.77 6.66 3.25
C HIS A 127 -11.79 7.34 4.62
N ASP A 128 -12.44 6.74 5.61
CA ASP A 128 -12.58 7.31 6.95
C ASP A 128 -11.23 7.37 7.67
N LEU A 129 -10.38 6.37 7.44
CA LEU A 129 -9.02 6.35 7.98
C LEU A 129 -8.21 7.54 7.43
N LEU A 130 -8.18 7.73 6.11
CA LEU A 130 -7.49 8.86 5.50
C LEU A 130 -8.05 10.20 5.96
N ALA A 131 -9.38 10.32 6.08
CA ALA A 131 -10.00 11.55 6.59
C ALA A 131 -9.51 11.90 8.01
N ARG A 132 -9.32 10.91 8.90
CA ARG A 132 -8.76 11.13 10.24
C ARG A 132 -7.30 11.60 10.21
N PHE A 133 -6.47 11.04 9.34
CA PHE A 133 -5.09 11.51 9.18
C PHE A 133 -5.05 12.92 8.60
N SER A 134 -5.90 13.23 7.61
CA SER A 134 -5.99 14.57 7.02
C SER A 134 -6.41 15.64 8.02
N GLN A 135 -7.20 15.31 9.04
CA GLN A 135 -7.59 16.26 10.09
C GLN A 135 -6.45 16.61 11.06
N ARG A 136 -5.44 15.75 11.18
CA ARG A 136 -4.33 15.88 12.15
C ARG A 136 -3.02 16.35 11.52
N ALA A 137 -2.89 16.16 10.21
CA ALA A 137 -1.68 16.50 9.48
C ALA A 137 -1.67 17.96 9.04
N SER A 138 -0.48 18.53 8.96
CA SER A 138 -0.24 19.87 8.43
C SER A 138 -0.38 19.97 6.91
N SER A 139 -0.29 18.86 6.17
CA SER A 139 -0.53 18.81 4.73
C SER A 139 -1.14 17.47 4.28
N PRO A 140 -1.79 17.41 3.09
CA PRO A 140 -2.29 16.16 2.51
C PRO A 140 -1.21 15.11 2.27
N GLU A 141 0.00 15.53 1.88
CA GLU A 141 1.15 14.64 1.66
C GLU A 141 1.62 14.02 2.99
N ALA A 142 1.65 14.83 4.05
CA ALA A 142 1.98 14.36 5.39
C ALA A 142 0.92 13.36 5.89
N ALA A 143 -0.37 13.65 5.70
CA ALA A 143 -1.45 12.73 6.05
C ALA A 143 -1.31 11.38 5.35
N LEU A 144 -1.03 11.42 4.05
CA LEU A 144 -0.89 10.22 3.22
C LEU A 144 0.35 9.41 3.61
N THR A 145 1.47 10.09 3.88
CA THR A 145 2.72 9.45 4.30
C THR A 145 2.57 8.78 5.66
N SER A 146 2.01 9.48 6.65
CA SER A 146 1.74 8.92 7.99
C SER A 146 0.80 7.72 7.91
N CYS A 147 -0.29 7.84 7.16
CA CYS A 147 -1.23 6.72 6.98
C CYS A 147 -0.55 5.50 6.33
N LEU A 148 0.29 5.70 5.31
CA LEU A 148 1.04 4.61 4.68
C LEU A 148 2.08 3.99 5.59
N GLN A 149 2.79 4.79 6.39
CA GLN A 149 3.79 4.29 7.34
C GLN A 149 3.11 3.38 8.38
N GLU A 150 2.04 3.88 8.98
CA GLU A 150 1.24 3.13 9.97
C GLU A 150 0.68 1.82 9.38
N LEU A 151 0.13 1.87 8.17
CA LEU A 151 -0.41 0.67 7.52
C LEU A 151 0.65 -0.31 7.01
N ALA A 152 1.83 0.17 6.63
CA ALA A 152 2.91 -0.67 6.11
C ALA A 152 3.75 -1.30 7.21
N LEU A 153 4.08 -0.53 8.25
CA LEU A 153 5.04 -0.93 9.28
C LEU A 153 4.34 -1.40 10.57
N GLY A 154 3.07 -1.01 10.79
CA GLY A 154 2.61 -0.77 12.16
C GLY A 154 3.36 0.41 12.78
N PRO A 155 2.95 0.92 13.95
CA PRO A 155 3.69 1.95 14.67
C PRO A 155 5.15 1.56 14.91
#